data_AF-A0A2N7RGY3-F1
#
_entry.id   AF-A0A2N7RGY3-F1
#
_cell.length_a   1.000
_cell.length_b   1.000
_cell.length_c   1.000
_cell.angle_alpha   90.00
_cell.angle_beta   90.00
_cell.angle_gamma   90.00
#
_symmetry.space_group_name_H-M   'P 1'
#
loop_
_entity.id
_entity.type
_entity.pdbx_description
1 polymer ?
#
loop_
_entity_poly.entity_id
_entity_poly.type
_entity_poly.pdbx_seq_one_letter_code
_entity_poly.pdbx_strand_id
1 'polypeptide(L)'
;MFVTMCLCFSSMDATLGLIGLFYALFWWLLLVSFIGLPVLLIMLSVPAWRRSLLLHPRKLAAIALVCVPVVGLTVYQMVSSAQDSRARNPRLDHDVQIGNMALPAGTRLHLSTLEPLDENGQPQVHGLASLDRADFAGPHSLAGMQVSAIKMYRLPETELLLVGDQVIDGWPCAGGSWLTMTVTEQTRLQPERWAFGACTLVGGTRIVGETWPAESRVYREDDHYSVSDWMAKEPVSMRGIVLSSVTVKLDKQRRLLRWDGQLQNPMTLGEWQYPHGMRVGQSHPGTLMFSPSQSYAARNLRTGEGLKLNHSILQRRSDGSVLWIKPNAEVNVADW
;
A
#
# COMPACT_ATOMS: atom_id res chain seq x y z
N MET A 1 35.02 -2.99 27.82
CA MET A 1 33.74 -2.33 27.48
C MET A 1 32.82 -3.35 26.80
N PHE A 2 32.44 -4.44 27.49
CA PHE A 2 31.62 -5.53 26.92
C PHE A 2 30.72 -6.26 27.93
N VAL A 3 30.58 -5.73 29.16
CA VAL A 3 29.83 -6.40 30.24
C VAL A 3 28.45 -5.76 30.50
N THR A 4 28.17 -4.59 29.91
CA THR A 4 26.92 -3.84 30.19
C THR A 4 25.74 -4.25 29.29
N MET A 5 25.93 -5.10 28.27
CA MET A 5 24.89 -5.40 27.27
C MET A 5 24.06 -6.66 27.56
N CYS A 6 24.47 -7.52 28.49
CA CYS A 6 23.72 -8.75 28.81
C CYS A 6 22.55 -8.55 29.80
N LEU A 7 22.45 -7.40 30.48
CA LEU A 7 21.40 -7.17 31.48
C LEU A 7 20.09 -6.61 30.89
N CYS A 8 20.10 -6.08 29.65
CA CYS A 8 18.87 -5.63 28.99
C CYS A 8 18.04 -6.78 28.40
N PHE A 9 18.68 -7.88 27.97
CA PHE A 9 17.97 -8.98 27.31
C PHE A 9 17.11 -9.80 28.29
N SER A 10 17.60 -10.00 29.52
CA SER A 10 16.87 -10.74 30.57
C SER A 10 15.63 -9.98 31.09
N SER A 11 15.58 -8.65 30.93
CA SER A 11 14.44 -7.81 31.33
C SER A 11 13.29 -7.84 30.30
N MET A 12 13.60 -8.04 29.01
CA MET A 12 12.60 -8.14 27.93
C MET A 12 11.86 -9.49 27.94
N ASP A 13 12.53 -10.59 28.30
CA ASP A 13 11.87 -11.90 28.39
C ASP A 13 10.90 -11.98 29.59
N ALA A 14 11.24 -11.34 30.71
CA ALA A 14 10.37 -11.29 31.88
C ALA A 14 9.11 -10.45 31.65
N THR A 15 9.21 -9.36 30.89
CA THR A 15 8.07 -8.49 30.54
C THR A 15 7.15 -9.16 29.52
N LEU A 16 7.69 -9.86 28.52
CA LEU A 16 6.90 -10.67 27.59
C LEU A 16 6.18 -11.84 28.30
N GLY A 17 6.84 -12.49 29.25
CA GLY A 17 6.23 -13.55 30.07
C GLY A 17 5.08 -13.03 30.96
N LEU A 18 5.25 -11.86 31.59
CA LEU A 18 4.20 -11.21 32.37
C LEU A 18 3.00 -10.81 31.50
N ILE A 19 3.23 -10.22 30.32
CA ILE A 19 2.18 -9.87 29.36
C ILE A 19 1.40 -11.12 28.93
N GLY A 20 2.10 -12.22 28.63
CA GLY A 20 1.48 -13.49 28.27
C GLY A 20 0.62 -14.08 29.38
N LEU A 21 1.07 -14.00 30.64
CA LEU A 21 0.33 -14.50 31.80
C LEU A 21 -0.93 -13.66 32.08
N PHE A 22 -0.83 -12.33 31.97
CA PHE A 22 -2.00 -11.44 32.07
C PHE A 22 -3.02 -11.72 30.96
N TYR A 23 -2.56 -11.93 29.74
CA TYR A 23 -3.42 -12.25 28.60
C TYR A 23 -4.13 -13.59 28.79
N ALA A 24 -3.40 -14.62 29.23
CA ALA A 24 -3.97 -15.93 29.55
C ALA A 24 -5.01 -15.86 30.68
N LEU A 25 -4.71 -15.14 31.77
CA LEU A 25 -5.64 -14.93 32.88
C LEU A 25 -6.91 -14.20 32.42
N PHE A 26 -6.76 -13.17 31.59
CA PHE A 26 -7.87 -12.40 31.04
C PHE A 26 -8.80 -13.28 30.17
N TRP A 27 -8.24 -14.08 29.26
CA TRP A 27 -9.01 -15.02 28.44
C TRP A 27 -9.72 -16.09 29.27
N TRP A 28 -9.06 -16.62 30.30
CA TRP A 28 -9.69 -17.55 31.24
C TRP A 28 -10.86 -16.91 31.98
N LEU A 29 -10.70 -15.67 32.47
CA LEU A 29 -11.78 -14.94 33.14
C LEU A 29 -12.95 -14.65 32.19
N LEU A 30 -12.68 -14.32 30.93
CA LEU A 30 -13.71 -14.15 29.91
C LEU A 30 -14.47 -15.46 29.67
N LEU A 31 -13.77 -16.57 29.42
CA LEU A 31 -14.39 -17.88 29.20
C LEU A 31 -15.25 -18.32 30.39
N VAL A 32 -14.72 -18.22 31.61
CA VAL A 32 -15.45 -18.57 32.83
C VAL A 32 -16.67 -17.68 33.03
N SER A 33 -16.59 -16.38 32.71
CA SER A 33 -17.72 -15.46 32.84
C SER A 33 -18.80 -15.70 31.79
N PHE A 34 -18.41 -15.92 30.53
CA PHE A 34 -19.34 -16.18 29.43
C PHE A 34 -20.03 -17.55 29.52
N ILE A 35 -19.38 -18.56 30.10
CA ILE A 35 -19.99 -19.88 30.35
C ILE A 35 -20.73 -19.89 31.70
N GLY A 36 -20.16 -19.27 32.72
CA GLY A 36 -20.69 -19.27 34.08
C GLY A 36 -22.00 -18.50 34.21
N LEU A 37 -22.15 -17.37 33.51
CA LEU A 37 -23.37 -16.56 33.55
C LEU A 37 -24.62 -17.27 32.98
N PRO A 38 -24.60 -17.87 31.77
CA PRO A 38 -25.76 -18.61 31.25
C PRO A 38 -26.04 -19.87 32.08
N VAL A 39 -25.03 -20.57 32.58
CA VAL A 39 -25.23 -21.71 33.49
C VAL A 39 -25.93 -21.25 34.78
N LEU A 40 -25.49 -20.14 35.38
CA LEU A 40 -26.12 -19.57 36.56
C LEU A 40 -27.57 -19.14 36.30
N LEU A 41 -27.86 -18.53 35.14
CA LEU A 41 -29.21 -18.18 34.73
C LEU A 41 -30.09 -19.42 34.54
N ILE A 42 -29.60 -20.47 33.88
CA ILE A 42 -30.30 -21.75 33.71
C ILE A 42 -30.59 -22.40 35.07
N MET A 43 -29.61 -22.41 35.98
CA MET A 43 -29.79 -22.95 37.33
C MET A 43 -30.81 -22.17 38.17
N LEU A 44 -30.95 -20.86 37.95
CA LEU A 44 -31.99 -20.02 38.56
C LEU A 44 -33.38 -20.25 37.95
N SER A 45 -33.46 -20.58 36.66
CA SER A 45 -34.72 -20.87 35.96
C SER A 45 -35.30 -22.25 36.29
N VAL A 46 -34.47 -23.23 36.69
CA VAL A 46 -34.92 -24.59 37.04
C VAL A 46 -35.32 -24.68 38.52
N PRO A 47 -36.58 -24.98 38.88
CA PRO A 47 -37.08 -24.92 40.27
C PRO A 47 -36.35 -25.83 41.25
N ALA A 48 -35.91 -27.01 40.79
CA ALA A 48 -35.20 -28.00 41.59
C ALA A 48 -33.81 -27.48 42.03
N TRP A 49 -33.12 -26.76 41.16
CA TRP A 49 -31.75 -26.26 41.40
C TRP A 49 -31.77 -24.90 42.10
N ARG A 50 -32.80 -24.09 41.86
CA ARG A 50 -33.03 -22.80 42.54
C ARG A 50 -33.05 -22.94 44.07
N ARG A 51 -33.70 -23.96 44.62
CA ARG A 51 -33.76 -24.18 46.08
C ARG A 51 -32.38 -24.45 46.68
N SER A 52 -31.56 -25.25 46.00
CA SER A 52 -30.19 -25.57 46.45
C SER A 52 -29.24 -24.37 46.36
N LEU A 53 -29.40 -23.51 45.34
CA LEU A 53 -28.60 -22.29 45.19
C LEU A 53 -28.95 -21.21 46.22
N LEU A 54 -30.23 -21.04 46.53
CA LEU A 54 -30.69 -20.05 47.52
C LEU A 54 -30.24 -20.37 48.96
N LEU A 55 -29.86 -21.63 49.24
CA LEU A 55 -29.26 -22.03 50.51
C LEU A 55 -27.80 -21.55 50.67
N HIS A 56 -27.14 -21.15 49.58
CA HIS A 56 -25.74 -20.70 49.59
C HIS A 56 -25.58 -19.30 48.97
N PRO A 57 -26.21 -18.25 49.54
CA PRO A 57 -26.27 -16.92 48.94
C PRO A 57 -24.89 -16.28 48.72
N ARG A 58 -23.89 -16.62 49.55
CA ARG A 58 -22.52 -16.10 49.41
C ARG A 58 -21.81 -16.57 48.14
N LYS A 59 -22.03 -17.83 47.71
CA LYS A 59 -21.42 -18.38 46.49
C LYS A 59 -22.07 -17.78 45.24
N LEU A 60 -23.38 -17.63 45.26
CA LEU A 60 -24.15 -16.97 44.20
C LEU A 60 -23.72 -15.50 44.05
N ALA A 61 -23.61 -14.79 45.17
CA ALA A 61 -23.13 -13.40 45.19
C ALA A 61 -21.71 -13.26 44.61
N ALA A 62 -20.78 -14.16 44.95
CA ALA A 62 -19.42 -14.11 44.43
C ALA A 62 -19.36 -14.37 42.90
N ILE A 63 -20.10 -15.36 42.39
CA ILE A 63 -20.15 -15.64 40.95
C ILE A 63 -20.81 -14.48 40.20
N ALA A 64 -21.91 -13.94 40.71
CA ALA A 64 -22.59 -12.79 40.11
C ALA A 64 -21.70 -11.53 40.12
N LEU A 65 -20.98 -11.28 41.22
CA LEU A 65 -20.06 -10.14 41.36
C LEU A 65 -18.94 -10.15 40.31
N VAL A 66 -18.50 -11.33 39.87
CA VAL A 66 -17.44 -11.45 38.85
C VAL A 66 -18.03 -11.49 37.44
N CYS A 67 -19.04 -12.34 37.20
CA CYS A 67 -19.54 -12.58 35.84
C CYS A 67 -20.34 -11.40 35.29
N VAL A 68 -21.16 -10.73 36.11
CA VAL A 68 -22.02 -9.62 35.65
C VAL A 68 -21.22 -8.41 35.17
N PRO A 69 -20.22 -7.86 35.89
CA PRO A 69 -19.47 -6.71 35.40
C PRO A 69 -18.59 -7.07 34.19
N VAL A 70 -18.00 -8.27 34.14
CA VAL A 70 -17.17 -8.69 33.00
C VAL A 70 -18.02 -8.82 31.73
N VAL A 71 -19.15 -9.51 31.79
CA VAL A 71 -20.07 -9.64 30.65
C VAL A 71 -20.71 -8.28 30.32
N GLY A 72 -21.11 -7.50 31.33
CA GLY A 72 -21.71 -6.18 31.15
C GLY A 72 -20.76 -5.19 30.45
N LEU A 73 -19.51 -5.10 30.89
CA LEU A 73 -18.50 -4.22 30.28
C LEU A 73 -18.14 -4.65 28.86
N THR A 74 -18.00 -5.95 28.61
CA THR A 74 -17.67 -6.46 27.26
C THR A 74 -18.81 -6.23 26.28
N VAL A 75 -20.06 -6.50 26.69
CA VAL A 75 -21.25 -6.19 25.86
C VAL A 75 -21.38 -4.70 25.65
N TYR A 76 -21.17 -3.88 26.69
CA TYR A 76 -21.19 -2.43 26.58
C TYR A 76 -20.15 -1.92 25.57
N GLN A 77 -18.90 -2.38 25.67
CA GLN A 77 -17.83 -2.02 24.72
C GLN A 77 -18.14 -2.47 23.30
N MET A 78 -18.71 -3.67 23.13
CA MET A 78 -19.09 -4.18 21.81
C MET A 78 -20.23 -3.36 21.20
N VAL A 79 -21.24 -3.00 21.99
CA VAL A 79 -22.37 -2.18 21.56
C VAL A 79 -21.92 -0.75 21.27
N SER A 80 -21.09 -0.14 22.13
CA SER A 80 -20.57 1.22 21.92
C SER A 80 -19.69 1.27 20.67
N SER A 81 -18.79 0.30 20.50
CA SER A 81 -17.96 0.18 19.29
C SER A 81 -18.79 -0.02 18.02
N ALA A 82 -19.85 -0.82 18.09
CA ALA A 82 -20.75 -1.02 16.97
C ALA A 82 -21.55 0.25 16.64
N GLN A 83 -21.97 1.02 17.65
CA GLN A 83 -22.63 2.30 17.48
C GLN A 83 -21.69 3.33 16.85
N ASP A 84 -20.47 3.47 17.38
CA ASP A 84 -19.44 4.36 16.84
C ASP A 84 -19.11 4.00 15.38
N SER A 85 -18.96 2.70 15.09
CA SER A 85 -18.72 2.22 13.74
C SER A 85 -19.85 2.58 12.79
N ARG A 86 -21.12 2.43 13.21
CA ARG A 86 -22.27 2.83 12.38
C ARG A 86 -22.30 4.34 12.16
N ALA A 87 -22.03 5.12 13.19
CA ALA A 87 -22.00 6.56 13.10
C ALA A 87 -20.88 7.06 12.16
N ARG A 88 -19.71 6.38 12.14
CA ARG A 88 -18.60 6.64 11.20
C ARG A 88 -18.85 6.18 9.77
N ASN A 89 -19.91 5.40 9.53
CA ASN A 89 -20.25 4.88 8.22
C ASN A 89 -21.65 5.34 7.74
N PRO A 90 -21.93 6.66 7.69
CA PRO A 90 -23.23 7.14 7.27
C PRO A 90 -23.40 6.94 5.75
N ARG A 91 -24.66 6.76 5.33
CA ARG A 91 -25.05 6.82 3.93
C ARG A 91 -25.76 8.15 3.69
N LEU A 92 -25.40 8.85 2.62
CA LEU A 92 -26.03 10.10 2.28
C LEU A 92 -27.46 9.86 1.75
N ASP A 93 -28.45 10.54 2.33
CA ASP A 93 -29.83 10.49 1.86
C ASP A 93 -30.11 11.48 0.72
N HIS A 94 -29.34 12.57 0.67
CA HIS A 94 -29.42 13.64 -0.33
C HIS A 94 -28.03 13.99 -0.83
N ASP A 95 -27.97 14.70 -1.96
CA ASP A 95 -26.73 15.24 -2.49
C ASP A 95 -26.14 16.26 -1.52
N VAL A 96 -24.86 16.10 -1.16
CA VAL A 96 -24.15 16.99 -0.23
C VAL A 96 -22.95 17.59 -0.94
N GLN A 97 -22.76 18.89 -0.83
CA GLN A 97 -21.59 19.58 -1.34
C GLN A 97 -20.64 19.95 -0.21
N ILE A 98 -19.36 19.59 -0.34
CA ILE A 98 -18.30 19.83 0.64
C ILE A 98 -17.20 20.63 -0.05
N GLY A 99 -17.16 21.94 0.21
CA GLY A 99 -16.31 22.85 -0.58
C GLY A 99 -16.67 22.75 -2.06
N ASN A 100 -15.73 22.31 -2.89
CA ASN A 100 -15.94 22.10 -4.33
C ASN A 100 -16.19 20.62 -4.70
N MET A 101 -16.25 19.72 -3.72
CA MET A 101 -16.55 18.32 -3.92
C MET A 101 -18.05 18.05 -3.74
N ALA A 102 -18.74 17.65 -4.81
CA ALA A 102 -20.12 17.20 -4.74
C ALA A 102 -20.16 15.68 -4.46
N LEU A 103 -20.91 15.27 -3.44
CA LEU A 103 -21.15 13.86 -3.13
C LEU A 103 -22.63 13.55 -3.40
N PRO A 104 -22.94 12.60 -4.29
CA PRO A 104 -24.33 12.28 -4.62
C PRO A 104 -25.01 11.49 -3.50
N ALA A 105 -26.34 11.52 -3.50
CA ALA A 105 -27.18 10.69 -2.67
C ALA A 105 -26.83 9.20 -2.84
N GLY A 106 -26.96 8.45 -1.75
CA GLY A 106 -26.64 7.03 -1.68
C GLY A 106 -25.17 6.70 -1.47
N THR A 107 -24.26 7.68 -1.51
CA THR A 107 -22.83 7.51 -1.20
C THR A 107 -22.64 7.02 0.23
N ARG A 108 -21.80 6.00 0.41
CA ARG A 108 -21.38 5.52 1.73
C ARG A 108 -20.08 6.20 2.10
N LEU A 109 -20.09 6.91 3.22
CA LEU A 109 -18.90 7.59 3.73
C LEU A 109 -18.24 6.70 4.78
N HIS A 110 -16.93 6.84 4.90
CA HIS A 110 -16.14 6.34 6.01
C HIS A 110 -15.41 7.54 6.61
N LEU A 111 -15.70 7.85 7.86
CA LEU A 111 -15.14 8.98 8.58
C LEU A 111 -14.14 8.46 9.62
N SER A 112 -12.94 9.06 9.68
CA SER A 112 -11.95 8.73 10.71
C SER A 112 -12.44 9.14 12.10
N THR A 113 -13.10 10.30 12.22
CA THR A 113 -13.64 10.81 13.48
C THR A 113 -15.04 11.40 13.29
N LEU A 114 -15.83 11.37 14.36
CA LEU A 114 -17.17 11.98 14.42
C LEU A 114 -17.15 13.37 15.06
N GLU A 115 -15.96 13.85 15.43
CA GLU A 115 -15.83 15.07 16.19
C GLU A 115 -16.18 16.27 15.31
N PRO A 116 -17.12 17.11 15.76
CA PRO A 116 -17.50 18.30 15.03
C PRO A 116 -16.46 19.41 15.16
N LEU A 117 -15.30 19.16 15.78
CA LEU A 117 -14.26 20.14 16.07
C LEU A 117 -12.93 19.57 15.59
N ASP A 118 -12.14 20.34 14.84
CA ASP A 118 -10.80 19.91 14.41
C ASP A 118 -9.84 19.82 15.61
N GLU A 119 -8.58 19.42 15.39
CA GLU A 119 -7.54 19.36 16.43
C GLU A 119 -7.31 20.72 17.13
N ASN A 120 -7.81 21.82 16.55
CA ASN A 120 -7.72 23.19 17.06
C ASN A 120 -9.04 23.69 17.68
N GLY A 121 -10.06 22.83 17.82
CA GLY A 121 -11.34 23.20 18.40
C GLY A 121 -12.22 24.07 17.49
N GLN A 122 -12.03 24.06 16.17
CA GLN A 122 -12.84 24.79 15.21
C GLN A 122 -13.99 23.93 14.68
N PRO A 123 -15.22 24.46 14.59
CA PRO A 123 -16.39 23.72 14.11
C PRO A 123 -16.17 23.21 12.68
N GLN A 124 -16.05 21.89 12.55
CA GLN A 124 -15.97 21.17 11.30
C GLN A 124 -17.36 21.11 10.65
N VAL A 125 -17.43 21.42 9.36
CA VAL A 125 -18.64 21.21 8.55
C VAL A 125 -18.92 19.69 8.50
N HIS A 126 -19.80 19.23 9.38
CA HIS A 126 -20.32 17.85 9.48
C HIS A 126 -19.27 16.73 9.68
N GLY A 127 -18.08 17.03 10.23
CA GLY A 127 -17.00 16.04 10.41
C GLY A 127 -16.39 15.53 9.09
N LEU A 128 -16.73 16.15 7.96
CA LEU A 128 -16.38 15.68 6.61
C LEU A 128 -14.93 15.98 6.22
N ALA A 129 -14.20 16.79 7.00
CA ALA A 129 -12.75 16.89 6.88
C ALA A 129 -12.04 15.58 7.30
N SER A 130 -12.72 14.76 8.12
CA SER A 130 -12.27 13.41 8.53
C SER A 130 -12.61 12.33 7.49
N LEU A 131 -13.12 12.71 6.31
CA LEU A 131 -13.48 11.78 5.24
C LEU A 131 -12.26 10.95 4.82
N ASP A 132 -12.29 9.66 5.14
CA ASP A 132 -11.25 8.70 4.78
C ASP A 132 -11.57 7.99 3.47
N ARG A 133 -12.87 7.70 3.24
CA ARG A 133 -13.33 7.00 2.05
C ARG A 133 -14.76 7.37 1.70
N ALA A 134 -15.05 7.47 0.41
CA ALA A 134 -16.40 7.60 -0.13
C ALA A 134 -16.61 6.52 -1.20
N ASP A 135 -17.62 5.66 -1.03
CA ASP A 135 -18.06 4.69 -2.03
C ASP A 135 -19.37 5.19 -2.66
N PHE A 136 -19.34 5.46 -3.96
CA PHE A 136 -20.50 5.98 -4.69
C PHE A 136 -21.49 4.85 -5.01
N ALA A 137 -22.79 5.17 -5.03
CA ALA A 137 -23.83 4.21 -5.40
C ALA A 137 -23.80 3.83 -6.89
N GLY A 138 -23.22 4.70 -7.73
CA GLY A 138 -23.00 4.49 -9.16
C GLY A 138 -21.85 5.37 -9.67
N PRO A 139 -21.49 5.29 -10.96
CA PRO A 139 -20.47 6.12 -11.57
C PRO A 139 -20.70 7.61 -11.30
N HIS A 140 -19.67 8.29 -10.79
CA HIS A 140 -19.72 9.70 -10.46
C HIS A 140 -18.60 10.46 -11.16
N SER A 141 -18.90 11.67 -11.64
CA SER A 141 -17.94 12.52 -12.35
C SER A 141 -17.23 13.45 -11.37
N LEU A 142 -15.94 13.23 -11.14
CA LEU A 142 -15.09 14.04 -10.29
C LEU A 142 -13.96 14.66 -11.12
N ALA A 143 -13.94 16.00 -11.23
CA ALA A 143 -12.97 16.73 -12.07
C ALA A 143 -12.85 16.17 -13.51
N GLY A 144 -13.98 15.74 -14.10
CA GLY A 144 -14.03 15.15 -15.44
C GLY A 144 -13.71 13.65 -15.51
N MET A 145 -13.34 13.02 -14.40
CA MET A 145 -13.06 11.57 -14.31
C MET A 145 -14.28 10.81 -13.79
N GLN A 146 -14.60 9.67 -14.40
CA GLN A 146 -15.63 8.74 -13.93
C GLN A 146 -15.05 7.79 -12.88
N VAL A 147 -15.50 7.95 -11.64
CA VAL A 147 -15.02 7.23 -10.46
C VAL A 147 -16.16 6.55 -9.70
N SER A 148 -15.86 5.44 -9.03
CA SER A 148 -16.81 4.72 -8.16
C SER A 148 -16.46 4.82 -6.68
N ALA A 149 -15.23 5.20 -6.34
CA ALA A 149 -14.81 5.41 -4.95
C ALA A 149 -13.65 6.41 -4.84
N ILE A 150 -13.54 7.04 -3.68
CA ILE A 150 -12.45 7.94 -3.27
C ILE A 150 -11.87 7.43 -1.95
N LYS A 151 -10.56 7.46 -1.78
CA LYS A 151 -9.86 7.25 -0.51
C LYS A 151 -8.89 8.41 -0.23
N MET A 152 -8.96 8.98 0.96
CA MET A 152 -8.23 10.19 1.35
C MET A 152 -7.47 10.04 2.68
N TYR A 153 -7.26 8.81 3.15
CA TYR A 153 -6.70 8.54 4.48
C TYR A 153 -5.19 8.82 4.62
N ARG A 154 -4.47 9.14 3.53
CA ARG A 154 -3.00 9.35 3.57
C ARG A 154 -2.57 10.53 2.70
N LEU A 155 -2.45 11.71 3.28
CA LEU A 155 -1.81 12.84 2.61
C LEU A 155 -0.30 12.57 2.40
N PRO A 156 0.29 13.08 1.30
CA PRO A 156 -0.29 13.95 0.27
C PRO A 156 -1.02 13.19 -0.86
N GLU A 157 -1.41 11.93 -0.68
CA GLU A 157 -2.01 11.10 -1.73
C GLU A 157 -3.52 10.92 -1.53
N THR A 158 -4.26 10.81 -2.62
CA THR A 158 -5.68 10.45 -2.64
C THR A 158 -5.89 9.46 -3.76
N GLU A 159 -6.60 8.38 -3.47
CA GLU A 159 -6.87 7.34 -4.46
C GLU A 159 -8.30 7.45 -5.00
N LEU A 160 -8.45 7.30 -6.31
CA LEU A 160 -9.70 7.30 -7.03
C LEU A 160 -9.88 5.99 -7.78
N LEU A 161 -10.98 5.27 -7.55
CA LEU A 161 -11.26 4.04 -8.28
C LEU A 161 -11.96 4.38 -9.60
N LEU A 162 -11.28 4.12 -10.72
CA LEU A 162 -11.80 4.40 -12.05
C LEU A 162 -12.89 3.40 -12.46
N VAL A 163 -13.98 3.90 -13.04
CA VAL A 163 -15.09 3.03 -13.52
C VAL A 163 -14.72 2.30 -14.81
N GLY A 164 -13.96 2.96 -15.68
CA GLY A 164 -13.55 2.44 -16.99
C GLY A 164 -12.25 3.09 -17.45
N ASP A 165 -11.74 2.60 -18.59
CA ASP A 165 -10.53 3.10 -19.22
C ASP A 165 -10.70 4.58 -19.60
N GLN A 166 -9.79 5.42 -19.15
CA GLN A 166 -9.89 6.87 -19.29
C GLN A 166 -8.51 7.50 -19.51
N VAL A 167 -8.48 8.60 -20.24
CA VAL A 167 -7.25 9.37 -20.46
C VAL A 167 -7.13 10.45 -19.39
N ILE A 168 -6.12 10.35 -18.53
CA ILE A 168 -5.91 11.23 -17.37
C ILE A 168 -4.49 11.78 -17.44
N ASP A 169 -4.37 13.11 -17.43
CA ASP A 169 -3.09 13.80 -17.70
C ASP A 169 -2.43 13.31 -19.00
N GLY A 170 -3.27 12.92 -19.97
CA GLY A 170 -2.93 12.31 -21.26
C GLY A 170 -2.40 10.87 -21.20
N TRP A 171 -2.43 10.20 -20.04
CA TRP A 171 -2.10 8.78 -19.90
C TRP A 171 -3.36 7.91 -19.99
N PRO A 172 -3.35 6.81 -20.76
CA PRO A 172 -4.47 5.87 -20.79
C PRO A 172 -4.47 5.01 -19.52
N CYS A 173 -5.25 5.43 -18.53
CA CYS A 173 -5.38 4.75 -17.25
C CYS A 173 -6.48 3.69 -17.32
N ALA A 174 -6.20 2.50 -16.80
CA ALA A 174 -7.09 1.35 -16.83
C ALA A 174 -8.27 1.49 -15.86
N GLY A 175 -9.46 1.14 -16.32
CA GLY A 175 -10.66 1.00 -15.50
C GLY A 175 -10.52 -0.09 -14.45
N GLY A 176 -11.27 0.04 -13.36
CA GLY A 176 -11.19 -0.87 -12.22
C GLY A 176 -9.90 -0.76 -11.42
N SER A 177 -9.01 0.18 -11.75
CA SER A 177 -7.76 0.44 -11.04
C SER A 177 -7.82 1.73 -10.22
N TRP A 178 -6.97 1.81 -9.20
CA TRP A 178 -6.81 3.01 -8.39
C TRP A 178 -5.86 4.01 -9.07
N LEU A 179 -6.38 5.19 -9.35
CA LEU A 179 -5.63 6.39 -9.74
C LEU A 179 -5.17 7.11 -8.47
N THR A 180 -3.89 7.41 -8.36
CA THR A 180 -3.32 8.23 -7.29
C THR A 180 -3.26 9.68 -7.76
N MET A 181 -3.79 10.57 -6.94
CA MET A 181 -3.72 12.02 -7.09
C MET A 181 -2.92 12.61 -5.92
N THR A 182 -2.13 13.63 -6.19
CA THR A 182 -1.41 14.40 -5.16
C THR A 182 -2.24 15.61 -4.75
N VAL A 183 -2.45 15.76 -3.45
CA VAL A 183 -3.27 16.79 -2.84
C VAL A 183 -2.54 17.39 -1.62
N THR A 184 -2.91 18.62 -1.25
CA THR A 184 -2.47 19.27 -0.01
C THR A 184 -3.67 19.47 0.91
N GLU A 185 -3.45 19.80 2.18
CA GLU A 185 -4.54 20.12 3.11
C GLU A 185 -5.50 21.19 2.55
N GLN A 186 -4.95 22.21 1.87
CA GLN A 186 -5.75 23.31 1.31
C GLN A 186 -6.53 22.90 0.06
N THR A 187 -6.04 21.91 -0.70
CA THR A 187 -6.68 21.47 -1.96
C THR A 187 -7.43 20.17 -1.82
N ARG A 188 -7.41 19.53 -0.63
CA ARG A 188 -8.06 18.23 -0.37
C ARG A 188 -9.53 18.20 -0.79
N LEU A 189 -10.27 19.30 -0.63
CA LEU A 189 -11.70 19.39 -1.00
C LEU A 189 -11.94 20.13 -2.32
N GLN A 190 -10.90 20.26 -3.16
CA GLN A 190 -10.91 20.96 -4.45
C GLN A 190 -10.37 20.03 -5.55
N PRO A 191 -11.17 19.07 -6.03
CA PRO A 191 -10.75 18.06 -7.02
C PRO A 191 -10.10 18.63 -8.28
N GLU A 192 -10.53 19.81 -8.70
CA GLU A 192 -9.99 20.56 -9.84
C GLU A 192 -8.53 21.03 -9.66
N ARG A 193 -8.02 21.01 -8.42
CA ARG A 193 -6.63 21.38 -8.08
C ARG A 193 -5.75 20.19 -7.76
N TRP A 194 -6.27 18.98 -7.86
CA TRP A 194 -5.50 17.78 -7.61
C TRP A 194 -4.54 17.52 -8.77
N ALA A 195 -3.30 17.15 -8.44
CA ALA A 195 -2.30 16.82 -9.43
C ALA A 195 -2.29 15.31 -9.69
N PHE A 196 -2.02 14.91 -10.93
CA PHE A 196 -1.80 13.52 -11.26
C PHE A 196 -0.57 12.98 -10.50
N GLY A 197 -0.74 11.87 -9.78
CA GLY A 197 0.33 11.18 -9.06
C GLY A 197 0.76 9.89 -9.76
N ALA A 198 -0.17 8.95 -9.95
CA ALA A 198 0.12 7.67 -10.59
C ALA A 198 -1.14 6.99 -11.12
N CYS A 199 -1.04 6.17 -12.16
CA CYS A 199 -2.13 5.28 -12.56
C CYS A 199 -1.63 3.98 -13.19
N THR A 200 -2.46 2.94 -13.13
CA THR A 200 -2.24 1.70 -13.88
C THR A 200 -2.62 1.94 -15.33
N LEU A 201 -1.76 1.54 -16.26
CA LEU A 201 -1.95 1.73 -17.69
C LEU A 201 -2.88 0.68 -18.29
N VAL A 202 -3.62 1.09 -19.31
CA VAL A 202 -4.33 0.15 -20.20
C VAL A 202 -3.31 -0.74 -20.91
N GLY A 203 -3.55 -2.05 -20.94
CA GLY A 203 -2.70 -2.99 -21.65
C GLY A 203 -2.61 -2.66 -23.14
N GLY A 204 -1.42 -2.80 -23.73
CA GLY A 204 -1.17 -2.45 -25.12
C GLY A 204 -0.79 -0.98 -25.36
N THR A 205 -0.70 -0.18 -24.30
CA THR A 205 -0.27 1.23 -24.40
C THR A 205 1.13 1.33 -25.00
N ARG A 206 1.32 2.24 -25.97
CA ARG A 206 2.62 2.47 -26.60
C ARG A 206 3.39 3.59 -25.92
N ILE A 207 4.57 3.29 -25.41
CA ILE A 207 5.46 4.27 -24.74
C ILE A 207 6.86 4.09 -25.32
N VAL A 208 7.42 5.16 -25.86
CA VAL A 208 8.71 5.15 -26.59
C VAL A 208 8.75 4.13 -27.74
N GLY A 209 7.62 3.91 -28.40
CA GLY A 209 7.50 2.97 -29.52
C GLY A 209 7.25 1.51 -29.12
N GLU A 210 7.40 1.18 -27.83
CA GLU A 210 7.24 -0.17 -27.28
C GLU A 210 5.84 -0.36 -26.71
N THR A 211 5.33 -1.59 -26.78
CA THR A 211 4.02 -1.97 -26.25
C THR A 211 4.16 -2.43 -24.81
N TRP A 212 3.40 -1.80 -23.91
CA TRP A 212 3.44 -2.11 -22.49
C TRP A 212 2.29 -3.04 -22.08
N PRO A 213 2.55 -4.03 -21.21
CA PRO A 213 1.53 -4.96 -20.75
C PRO A 213 0.54 -4.28 -19.80
N ALA A 214 -0.58 -4.95 -19.56
CA ALA A 214 -1.49 -4.56 -18.49
C ALA A 214 -0.78 -4.58 -17.12
N GLU A 215 -1.32 -3.86 -16.14
CA GLU A 215 -0.73 -3.72 -14.79
C GLU A 215 0.60 -2.94 -14.74
N SER A 216 1.12 -2.49 -15.90
CA SER A 216 2.17 -1.47 -15.94
C SER A 216 1.67 -0.19 -15.29
N ARG A 217 2.55 0.53 -14.58
CA ARG A 217 2.17 1.71 -13.81
C ARG A 217 3.02 2.90 -14.20
N VAL A 218 2.36 4.04 -14.38
CA VAL A 218 3.00 5.33 -14.55
C VAL A 218 2.91 6.12 -13.26
N TYR A 219 4.00 6.79 -12.91
CA TYR A 219 4.14 7.68 -11.76
C TYR A 219 4.67 9.02 -12.24
N ARG A 220 4.22 10.09 -11.61
CA ARG A 220 4.79 11.42 -11.77
C ARG A 220 5.78 11.67 -10.65
N GLU A 221 7.00 12.03 -11.02
CA GLU A 221 8.09 12.42 -10.11
C GLU A 221 8.45 13.87 -10.44
N ASP A 222 7.87 14.84 -9.72
CA ASP A 222 8.03 16.28 -9.96
C ASP A 222 7.82 16.69 -11.44
N ASP A 223 8.93 16.75 -12.17
CA ASP A 223 9.08 17.20 -13.56
C ASP A 223 9.30 16.05 -14.56
N HIS A 224 9.18 14.81 -14.11
CA HIS A 224 9.39 13.60 -14.89
C HIS A 224 8.27 12.59 -14.70
N TYR A 225 8.20 11.64 -15.63
CA TYR A 225 7.37 10.45 -15.47
C TYR A 225 8.26 9.21 -15.37
N SER A 226 7.88 8.29 -14.48
CA SER A 226 8.47 6.97 -14.36
C SER A 226 7.42 5.95 -14.74
N VAL A 227 7.74 5.06 -15.69
CA VAL A 227 6.86 3.97 -16.10
C VAL A 227 7.54 2.66 -15.75
N SER A 228 6.86 1.79 -15.02
CA SER A 228 7.40 0.51 -14.59
C SER A 228 6.41 -0.62 -14.82
N ASP A 229 6.93 -1.79 -15.19
CA ASP A 229 6.19 -3.04 -15.37
C ASP A 229 6.24 -3.94 -14.14
N TRP A 230 6.68 -3.45 -12.97
CA TRP A 230 7.01 -4.30 -11.82
C TRP A 230 5.87 -5.21 -11.32
N MET A 231 4.61 -4.85 -11.59
CA MET A 231 3.44 -5.69 -11.27
C MET A 231 3.01 -6.58 -12.44
N ALA A 232 3.45 -6.27 -13.66
CA ALA A 232 3.09 -7.00 -14.85
C ALA A 232 3.87 -8.33 -14.92
N LYS A 233 3.21 -9.34 -15.50
CA LYS A 233 3.81 -10.68 -15.68
C LYS A 233 4.53 -10.85 -17.00
N GLU A 234 4.19 -10.02 -17.98
CA GLU A 234 4.70 -10.11 -19.34
C GLU A 234 5.96 -9.26 -19.51
N PRO A 235 6.99 -9.75 -20.21
CA PRO A 235 8.21 -8.99 -20.42
C PRO A 235 7.99 -7.84 -21.40
N VAL A 236 8.73 -6.75 -21.20
CA VAL A 236 8.75 -5.60 -22.11
C VAL A 236 9.99 -5.66 -22.98
N SER A 237 9.85 -5.39 -24.28
CA SER A 237 11.02 -5.13 -25.14
C SER A 237 11.35 -3.65 -25.10
N MET A 238 12.60 -3.32 -24.80
CA MET A 238 13.12 -1.96 -24.92
C MET A 238 14.19 -1.92 -25.99
N ARG A 239 13.90 -1.25 -27.10
CA ARG A 239 14.79 -1.13 -28.25
C ARG A 239 15.29 -2.50 -28.70
N GLY A 240 14.43 -3.51 -28.72
CA GLY A 240 14.77 -4.88 -29.13
C GLY A 240 15.51 -5.72 -28.09
N ILE A 241 15.68 -5.22 -26.86
CA ILE A 241 16.18 -6.02 -25.71
C ILE A 241 14.97 -6.45 -24.89
N VAL A 242 14.75 -7.74 -24.72
CA VAL A 242 13.64 -8.28 -23.92
C VAL A 242 14.02 -8.27 -22.45
N LEU A 243 13.20 -7.62 -21.62
CA LEU A 243 13.45 -7.39 -20.21
C LEU A 243 12.38 -8.07 -19.35
N SER A 244 12.79 -8.68 -18.25
CA SER A 244 11.90 -9.29 -17.25
C SER A 244 11.30 -8.27 -16.30
N SER A 245 11.96 -7.13 -16.18
CA SER A 245 11.48 -5.93 -15.51
C SER A 245 12.12 -4.72 -16.18
N VAL A 246 11.39 -3.63 -16.31
CA VAL A 246 11.84 -2.37 -16.88
C VAL A 246 11.27 -1.18 -16.10
N THR A 247 12.10 -0.17 -15.95
CA THR A 247 11.70 1.17 -15.57
C THR A 247 12.17 2.15 -16.62
N VAL A 248 11.26 2.99 -17.11
CA VAL A 248 11.53 4.04 -18.09
C VAL A 248 11.29 5.39 -17.44
N LYS A 249 12.27 6.29 -17.53
CA LYS A 249 12.12 7.70 -17.15
C LYS A 249 11.92 8.57 -18.37
N LEU A 250 10.92 9.44 -18.29
CA LEU A 250 10.50 10.36 -19.34
C LEU A 250 10.51 11.81 -18.83
N ASP A 251 10.73 12.76 -19.73
CA ASP A 251 10.51 14.18 -19.44
C ASP A 251 9.00 14.55 -19.46
N LYS A 252 8.67 15.81 -19.18
CA LYS A 252 7.30 16.34 -19.25
C LYS A 252 6.65 16.16 -20.62
N GLN A 253 7.46 16.16 -21.68
CA GLN A 253 7.03 15.94 -23.07
C GLN A 253 7.02 14.46 -23.46
N ARG A 254 7.19 13.55 -22.49
CA ARG A 254 7.20 12.09 -22.63
C ARG A 254 8.31 11.56 -23.53
N ARG A 255 9.41 12.31 -23.64
CA ARG A 255 10.61 11.85 -24.33
C ARG A 255 11.45 11.03 -23.39
N LEU A 256 12.02 9.96 -23.92
CA LEU A 256 12.88 9.05 -23.18
C LEU A 256 14.13 9.77 -22.67
N LEU A 257 14.30 9.80 -21.35
CA LEU A 257 15.52 10.27 -20.69
C LEU A 257 16.48 9.11 -20.46
N ARG A 258 15.98 8.06 -19.80
CA ARG A 258 16.73 6.83 -19.53
C ARG A 258 15.79 5.66 -19.33
N TRP A 259 16.32 4.46 -19.44
CA TRP A 259 15.63 3.25 -19.02
C TRP A 259 16.63 2.28 -18.41
N ASP A 260 16.13 1.42 -17.54
CA ASP A 260 16.88 0.33 -16.94
C ASP A 260 15.95 -0.85 -16.69
N GLY A 261 16.52 -2.04 -16.62
CA GLY A 261 15.77 -3.26 -16.44
C GLY A 261 16.67 -4.48 -16.26
N GLN A 262 16.07 -5.65 -16.20
CA GLN A 262 16.76 -6.93 -16.08
C GLN A 262 16.56 -7.76 -17.35
N LEU A 263 17.63 -8.39 -17.84
CA LEU A 263 17.57 -9.22 -19.04
C LEU A 263 16.67 -10.45 -18.84
N GLN A 264 15.64 -10.60 -19.69
CA GLN A 264 14.81 -11.81 -19.73
C GLN A 264 15.53 -13.00 -20.37
N ASN A 265 16.47 -12.73 -21.28
CA ASN A 265 17.25 -13.75 -21.96
C ASN A 265 18.73 -13.36 -21.92
N PRO A 266 19.66 -14.34 -21.90
CA PRO A 266 21.07 -14.04 -22.08
C PRO A 266 21.31 -13.24 -23.37
N MET A 267 22.24 -12.29 -23.31
CA MET A 267 22.56 -11.39 -24.43
C MET A 267 24.06 -11.37 -24.66
N THR A 268 24.50 -11.29 -25.92
CA THR A 268 25.90 -11.04 -26.28
C THR A 268 26.02 -9.65 -26.90
N LEU A 269 26.98 -8.86 -26.42
CA LEU A 269 27.31 -7.55 -26.99
C LEU A 269 28.84 -7.39 -27.09
N GLY A 270 29.34 -7.35 -28.32
CA GLY A 270 30.78 -7.38 -28.58
C GLY A 270 31.40 -8.68 -28.08
N GLU A 271 32.48 -8.56 -27.29
CA GLU A 271 33.16 -9.72 -26.69
C GLU A 271 32.51 -10.23 -25.40
N TRP A 272 31.40 -9.64 -24.94
CA TRP A 272 30.82 -9.95 -23.63
C TRP A 272 29.49 -10.71 -23.75
N GLN A 273 29.35 -11.75 -22.95
CA GLN A 273 28.11 -12.48 -22.73
C GLN A 273 27.52 -12.12 -21.37
N TYR A 274 26.26 -11.73 -21.38
CA TYR A 274 25.46 -11.31 -20.23
C TYR A 274 24.41 -12.38 -19.93
N PRO A 275 24.34 -12.91 -18.71
CA PRO A 275 23.33 -13.89 -18.33
C PRO A 275 21.93 -13.27 -18.16
N HIS A 276 20.91 -14.13 -18.09
CA HIS A 276 19.58 -13.76 -17.60
C HIS A 276 19.65 -13.10 -16.22
N GLY A 277 18.78 -12.12 -15.98
CA GLY A 277 18.70 -11.37 -14.73
C GLY A 277 19.75 -10.26 -14.58
N MET A 278 20.75 -10.19 -15.47
CA MET A 278 21.72 -9.09 -15.46
C MET A 278 21.02 -7.77 -15.72
N ARG A 279 21.33 -6.75 -14.93
CA ARG A 279 20.78 -5.42 -15.10
C ARG A 279 21.42 -4.76 -16.33
N VAL A 280 20.57 -4.16 -17.15
CA VAL A 280 20.98 -3.38 -18.32
C VAL A 280 20.18 -2.08 -18.35
N GLY A 281 20.82 -1.00 -18.79
CA GLY A 281 20.13 0.26 -18.96
C GLY A 281 20.83 1.18 -19.94
N GLN A 282 20.14 2.26 -20.28
CA GLN A 282 20.63 3.30 -21.16
C GLN A 282 20.39 4.67 -20.54
N SER A 283 21.47 5.34 -20.16
CA SER A 283 21.44 6.75 -19.72
C SER A 283 21.79 7.74 -20.84
N HIS A 284 22.47 7.27 -21.90
CA HIS A 284 22.84 8.08 -23.05
C HIS A 284 22.50 7.35 -24.35
N PRO A 285 21.97 8.04 -25.38
CA PRO A 285 21.67 7.41 -26.66
C PRO A 285 22.89 6.70 -27.25
N GLY A 286 22.71 5.45 -27.67
CA GLY A 286 23.76 4.66 -28.33
C GLY A 286 24.72 3.94 -27.40
N THR A 287 24.57 4.07 -26.07
CA THR A 287 25.32 3.28 -25.09
C THR A 287 24.40 2.39 -24.27
N LEU A 288 24.96 1.31 -23.74
CA LEU A 288 24.31 0.40 -22.79
C LEU A 288 25.25 0.18 -21.63
N MET A 289 24.72 0.27 -20.42
CA MET A 289 25.42 -0.04 -19.18
C MET A 289 24.89 -1.36 -18.65
N PHE A 290 25.80 -2.29 -18.36
CA PHE A 290 25.47 -3.55 -17.72
C PHE A 290 26.08 -3.58 -16.32
N SER A 291 25.27 -3.97 -15.35
CA SER A 291 25.66 -4.02 -13.95
C SER A 291 25.30 -5.40 -13.39
N PRO A 292 26.28 -6.15 -12.84
CA PRO A 292 26.05 -7.48 -12.33
C PRO A 292 25.19 -7.45 -11.07
N SER A 293 24.42 -8.50 -10.92
CA SER A 293 23.77 -8.95 -9.68
C SER A 293 24.77 -9.68 -8.81
N GLN A 294 24.53 -9.77 -7.50
CA GLN A 294 25.29 -10.67 -6.61
C GLN A 294 25.46 -12.11 -7.16
N SER A 295 24.53 -12.58 -8.00
CA SER A 295 24.48 -13.95 -8.55
C SER A 295 24.71 -14.08 -10.06
N TYR A 296 24.84 -12.98 -10.82
CA TYR A 296 24.88 -13.03 -12.30
C TYR A 296 26.02 -12.18 -12.86
N ALA A 297 27.17 -12.82 -13.15
CA ALA A 297 28.35 -12.15 -13.69
C ALA A 297 28.46 -12.34 -15.22
N ALA A 298 28.78 -11.26 -15.93
CA ALA A 298 29.09 -11.30 -17.35
C ALA A 298 30.42 -12.00 -17.60
N ARG A 299 30.60 -12.60 -18.79
CA ARG A 299 31.84 -13.27 -19.20
C ARG A 299 32.37 -12.68 -20.50
N ASN A 300 33.65 -12.35 -20.52
CA ASN A 300 34.35 -12.02 -21.75
C ASN A 300 34.64 -13.32 -22.52
N LEU A 301 34.12 -13.44 -23.73
CA LEU A 301 34.23 -14.62 -24.58
C LEU A 301 35.64 -14.83 -25.15
N ARG A 302 36.44 -13.76 -25.27
CA ARG A 302 37.81 -13.82 -25.79
C ARG A 302 38.82 -14.20 -24.71
N THR A 303 38.75 -13.59 -23.53
CA THR A 303 39.70 -13.83 -22.43
C THR A 303 39.22 -14.91 -21.46
N GLY A 304 37.92 -15.19 -21.44
CA GLY A 304 37.30 -16.08 -20.46
C GLY A 304 37.06 -15.42 -19.09
N GLU A 305 37.52 -14.18 -18.89
CA GLU A 305 37.40 -13.47 -17.61
C GLU A 305 35.95 -13.06 -17.31
N GLY A 306 35.57 -13.14 -16.04
CA GLY A 306 34.30 -12.63 -15.55
C GLY A 306 34.38 -11.13 -15.25
N LEU A 307 33.26 -10.42 -15.43
CA LEU A 307 33.12 -9.06 -14.91
C LEU A 307 33.15 -9.14 -13.37
N LYS A 308 34.02 -8.33 -12.76
CA LYS A 308 34.14 -8.29 -11.30
C LYS A 308 32.81 -7.90 -10.66
N LEU A 309 32.55 -8.45 -9.48
CA LEU A 309 31.46 -7.96 -8.62
C LEU A 309 31.63 -6.47 -8.35
N ASN A 310 30.51 -5.77 -8.18
CA ASN A 310 30.42 -4.33 -7.96
C ASN A 310 31.11 -3.48 -9.04
N HIS A 311 31.26 -4.01 -10.26
CA HIS A 311 31.73 -3.25 -11.40
C HIS A 311 30.67 -3.22 -12.50
N SER A 312 30.48 -2.05 -13.09
CA SER A 312 29.64 -1.86 -14.26
C SER A 312 30.50 -1.70 -15.51
N ILE A 313 29.95 -2.15 -16.63
CA ILE A 313 30.56 -2.01 -17.94
C ILE A 313 29.67 -1.14 -18.83
N LEU A 314 30.23 -0.09 -19.42
CA LEU A 314 29.55 0.72 -20.43
C LEU A 314 30.07 0.34 -21.81
N GLN A 315 29.16 0.01 -22.71
CA GLN A 315 29.47 -0.33 -24.09
C GLN A 315 28.71 0.54 -25.07
N ARG A 316 29.29 0.73 -26.26
CA ARG A 316 28.56 1.25 -27.40
C ARG A 316 27.64 0.15 -27.93
N ARG A 317 26.39 0.51 -28.19
CA ARG A 317 25.36 -0.44 -28.63
C ARG A 317 25.58 -0.98 -30.04
N SER A 318 26.21 -0.20 -30.93
CA SER A 318 26.36 -0.57 -32.35
C SER A 318 27.37 -1.68 -32.60
N ASP A 319 28.46 -1.71 -31.85
CA ASP A 319 29.61 -2.62 -32.06
C ASP A 319 29.99 -3.42 -30.79
N GLY A 320 29.40 -3.07 -29.64
CA GLY A 320 29.76 -3.65 -28.35
C GLY A 320 31.15 -3.25 -27.84
N SER A 321 31.77 -2.22 -28.42
CA SER A 321 33.03 -1.68 -27.93
C SER A 321 32.88 -1.22 -26.48
N VAL A 322 33.81 -1.67 -25.63
CA VAL A 322 33.85 -1.28 -24.22
C VAL A 322 34.38 0.14 -24.12
N LEU A 323 33.56 1.03 -23.57
CA LEU A 323 33.94 2.42 -23.31
C LEU A 323 34.69 2.53 -21.97
N TRP A 324 34.20 1.83 -20.95
CA TRP A 324 34.88 1.69 -19.66
C TRP A 324 34.31 0.53 -18.84
N ILE A 325 35.09 0.10 -17.85
CA ILE A 325 34.68 -0.77 -16.75
C ILE A 325 35.06 -0.05 -15.46
N LYS A 326 34.09 0.20 -14.57
CA LYS A 326 34.30 0.99 -13.34
C LYS A 326 33.56 0.38 -12.15
N PRO A 327 34.02 0.61 -10.91
CA PRO A 327 33.26 0.30 -9.71
C PRO A 327 31.88 0.98 -9.71
N ASN A 328 30.85 0.29 -9.23
CA ASN A 328 29.47 0.78 -9.12
C ASN A 328 29.37 2.11 -8.34
N ALA A 329 30.20 2.25 -7.30
CA ALA A 329 30.30 3.46 -6.48
C ALA A 329 30.71 4.70 -7.28
N GLU A 330 31.49 4.56 -8.36
CA GLU A 330 31.91 5.69 -9.20
C GLU A 330 30.83 6.13 -10.21
N VAL A 331 29.79 5.31 -10.40
CA VAL A 331 28.77 5.51 -11.44
C VAL A 331 27.36 5.60 -10.87
N ASN A 332 27.25 5.80 -9.55
CA ASN A 332 25.99 5.91 -8.80
C ASN A 332 25.01 4.76 -9.08
N VAL A 333 25.54 3.55 -9.28
CA VAL A 333 24.76 2.32 -9.33
C VAL A 333 24.71 1.79 -7.91
N ALA A 334 23.52 1.69 -7.32
CA ALA A 334 23.36 1.09 -6.00
C ALA A 334 23.82 -0.37 -6.06
N ASP A 335 24.62 -0.80 -5.09
CA ASP A 335 24.91 -2.22 -4.89
C ASP A 335 23.65 -2.90 -4.32
N TRP A 336 23.24 -4.01 -4.92
CA TRP A 336 21.99 -4.70 -4.64
C TRP A 336 22.21 -6.17 -4.34
#